data_AF-A0AAN9CTU8-F1
#
_entry.id   AF-A0AAN9CTU8-F1
#
_cell.length_a   1.000
_cell.length_b   1.000
_cell.length_c   1.000
_cell.angle_alpha   90.00
_cell.angle_beta   90.00
_cell.angle_gamma   90.00
#
_symmetry.space_group_name_H-M   'P 1'
#
loop_
_entity.id
_entity.type
_entity.pdbx_description
1 polymer ?
#
loop_
_entity_poly.entity_id
_entity_poly.type
_entity_poly.pdbx_seq_one_letter_code
_entity_poly.pdbx_strand_id
1 'polypeptide(L)'
;MAVHKELQDKYYNIKKRMREEEMSDEEKEKKIKCLKEENRDTKAELQQLRRLNLHLQEELFQNKKITQKEPHTSYAGHTPLPQQPVHGPKEPAEDQTATILKMTQKEPQTSSAGHTPIPQQPVHGPEEPAEEQRHRDGKDLGHGVMIPTEKWDVVRRVEGDSKFCKSLAVVIWGTTVLKQRSVTGMKCNAKKSAEAKPPLSPEKISAVKECLSQRLKERGHTSEDINKRLLSVRKYLAEKISDINRTKTISGLISQPQ
;
A
#
# COMPACT_ATOMS: atom_id res chain seq x y z
N MET A 1 -43.38 49.37 13.33
CA MET A 1 -42.99 48.86 12.00
C MET A 1 -41.68 48.09 11.99
N ALA A 2 -40.54 48.64 12.47
CA ALA A 2 -39.21 48.00 12.36
C ALA A 2 -39.16 46.49 12.69
N VAL A 3 -39.69 46.07 13.86
CA VAL A 3 -39.71 44.67 14.32
C VAL A 3 -40.38 43.71 13.32
N HIS A 4 -41.42 44.16 12.59
CA HIS A 4 -42.10 43.32 11.60
C HIS A 4 -41.22 43.05 10.38
N LYS A 5 -40.48 44.06 9.91
CA LYS A 5 -39.52 43.89 8.82
C LYS A 5 -38.37 42.96 9.24
N GLU A 6 -37.83 43.16 10.44
CA GLU A 6 -36.77 42.29 10.98
C GLU A 6 -37.22 40.82 11.08
N LEU A 7 -38.48 40.58 11.45
CA LEU A 7 -39.07 39.23 11.49
C LEU A 7 -39.26 38.63 10.09
N GLN A 8 -39.69 39.42 9.10
CA GLN A 8 -39.77 39.01 7.69
C GLN A 8 -38.39 38.66 7.13
N ASP A 9 -37.37 39.50 7.38
CA ASP A 9 -35.99 39.29 6.96
C ASP A 9 -35.42 38.00 7.60
N LYS A 10 -35.69 37.75 8.88
CA LYS A 10 -35.31 36.49 9.56
C LYS A 10 -36.00 35.26 8.94
N TYR A 11 -37.32 35.32 8.71
CA TYR A 11 -38.07 34.23 8.08
C TYR A 11 -37.54 33.92 6.66
N TYR A 12 -37.29 34.95 5.85
CA TYR A 12 -36.73 34.78 4.50
C TYR A 12 -35.35 34.10 4.54
N ASN A 13 -34.46 34.54 5.44
CA ASN A 13 -33.13 33.97 5.57
C ASN A 13 -33.15 32.50 6.07
N ILE A 14 -34.06 32.14 6.97
CA ILE A 14 -34.26 30.74 7.40
C ILE A 14 -34.79 29.90 6.22
N LYS A 15 -35.84 30.36 5.52
CA LYS A 15 -36.41 29.68 4.34
C LYS A 15 -35.47 29.63 3.13
N LYS A 16 -34.47 30.50 3.07
CA LYS A 16 -33.37 30.39 2.12
C LYS A 16 -32.42 29.26 2.55
N ARG A 17 -31.94 29.28 3.80
CA ARG A 17 -30.98 28.30 4.32
C ARG A 17 -31.52 26.87 4.23
N MET A 18 -32.77 26.61 4.64
CA MET A 18 -33.33 25.25 4.57
C MET A 18 -33.30 24.68 3.15
N ARG A 19 -33.54 25.49 2.11
CA ARG A 19 -33.43 25.05 0.70
C ARG A 19 -31.99 24.84 0.23
N GLU A 20 -31.04 25.58 0.78
CA GLU A 20 -29.61 25.38 0.54
C GLU A 20 -29.10 24.11 1.25
N GLU A 21 -29.66 23.78 2.42
CA GLU A 21 -29.43 22.54 3.17
C GLU A 21 -30.07 21.33 2.46
N GLU A 22 -31.35 21.42 2.06
CA GLU A 22 -32.08 20.40 1.28
C GLU A 22 -31.34 20.01 -0.01
N MET A 23 -30.92 20.99 -0.83
CA MET A 23 -30.12 20.72 -2.03
C MET A 23 -28.76 20.09 -1.70
N SER A 24 -28.12 20.51 -0.60
CA SER A 24 -26.84 19.95 -0.17
C SER A 24 -26.98 18.49 0.29
N ASP A 25 -28.08 18.12 0.92
CA ASP A 25 -28.36 16.74 1.32
C ASP A 25 -28.77 15.86 0.13
N GLU A 26 -29.53 16.39 -0.83
CA GLU A 26 -29.75 15.73 -2.13
C GLU A 26 -28.43 15.42 -2.86
N GLU A 27 -27.48 16.37 -2.90
CA GLU A 27 -26.16 16.16 -3.51
C GLU A 27 -25.35 15.09 -2.77
N LYS A 28 -25.37 15.09 -1.43
CA LYS A 28 -24.74 14.05 -0.60
C LYS A 28 -25.36 12.68 -0.87
N GLU A 29 -26.68 12.56 -0.93
CA GLU A 29 -27.36 11.28 -1.21
C GLU A 29 -27.03 10.77 -2.61
N LYS A 30 -27.08 11.63 -3.63
CA LYS A 30 -26.68 11.29 -5.00
C LYS A 30 -25.23 10.78 -5.05
N LYS A 31 -24.31 11.41 -4.31
CA LYS A 31 -22.91 10.95 -4.23
C LYS A 31 -22.76 9.65 -3.43
N ILE A 32 -23.51 9.45 -2.34
CA ILE A 32 -23.53 8.19 -1.57
C ILE A 32 -24.06 7.04 -2.43
N LYS A 33 -25.11 7.25 -3.23
CA LYS A 33 -25.65 6.26 -4.17
C LYS A 33 -24.61 5.86 -5.21
N CYS A 34 -23.97 6.83 -5.85
CA CYS A 34 -22.88 6.61 -6.81
C CYS A 34 -21.70 5.83 -6.20
N LEU A 35 -21.25 6.20 -4.99
CA LEU A 35 -20.16 5.50 -4.30
C LEU A 35 -20.53 4.07 -3.90
N LYS A 36 -21.80 3.80 -3.52
CA LYS A 36 -22.28 2.45 -3.21
C LYS A 36 -22.28 1.54 -4.46
N GLU A 37 -22.59 2.09 -5.62
CA GLU A 37 -22.54 1.39 -6.92
C GLU A 37 -21.09 1.05 -7.31
N GLU A 38 -20.19 2.04 -7.27
CA GLU A 38 -18.74 1.86 -7.50
C GLU A 38 -18.13 0.78 -6.58
N ASN A 39 -18.54 0.74 -5.30
CA ASN A 39 -18.10 -0.28 -4.34
C ASN A 39 -18.72 -1.67 -4.62
N ARG A 40 -19.97 -1.76 -5.11
CA ARG A 40 -20.59 -3.02 -5.51
C ARG A 40 -19.81 -3.65 -6.66
N ASP A 41 -19.48 -2.84 -7.66
CA ASP A 41 -18.88 -3.32 -8.91
C ASP A 41 -17.41 -3.70 -8.70
N THR A 42 -16.65 -2.89 -7.93
CA THR A 42 -15.29 -3.25 -7.47
C THR A 42 -15.28 -4.56 -6.67
N LYS A 43 -16.31 -4.80 -5.83
CA LYS A 43 -16.44 -6.05 -5.06
C LYS A 43 -16.76 -7.25 -5.96
N ALA A 44 -17.53 -7.06 -7.02
CA ALA A 44 -17.82 -8.10 -8.01
C ALA A 44 -16.58 -8.48 -8.83
N GLU A 45 -15.77 -7.50 -9.24
CA GLU A 45 -14.48 -7.72 -9.89
C GLU A 45 -13.51 -8.49 -8.99
N LEU A 46 -13.37 -8.08 -7.72
CA LEU A 46 -12.56 -8.81 -6.73
C LEU A 46 -13.04 -10.27 -6.54
N GLN A 47 -14.35 -10.53 -6.58
CA GLN A 47 -14.92 -11.88 -6.54
C GLN A 47 -14.71 -12.66 -7.85
N GLN A 48 -14.57 -12.00 -9.00
CA GLN A 48 -14.19 -12.65 -10.26
C GLN A 48 -12.70 -13.00 -10.25
N LEU A 49 -11.82 -12.07 -9.88
CA LEU A 49 -10.37 -12.31 -9.76
C LEU A 49 -10.07 -13.47 -8.80
N ARG A 50 -10.71 -13.52 -7.62
CA ARG A 50 -10.57 -14.63 -6.67
C ARG A 50 -11.01 -15.99 -7.24
N ARG A 51 -12.07 -16.04 -8.06
CA ARG A 51 -12.52 -17.27 -8.73
C ARG A 51 -11.54 -17.72 -9.82
N LEU A 52 -11.05 -16.78 -10.64
CA LEU A 52 -10.06 -17.05 -11.68
C LEU A 52 -8.73 -17.53 -11.09
N ASN A 53 -8.30 -16.94 -9.97
CA ASN A 53 -7.07 -17.31 -9.28
C ASN A 53 -7.17 -18.72 -8.68
N LEU A 54 -8.28 -19.04 -8.01
CA LEU A 54 -8.56 -20.40 -7.51
C LEU A 54 -8.51 -21.43 -8.65
N HIS A 55 -9.16 -21.14 -9.78
CA HIS A 55 -9.17 -22.04 -10.93
C HIS A 55 -7.78 -22.24 -11.54
N LEU A 56 -6.98 -21.17 -11.66
CA LEU A 56 -5.58 -21.26 -12.12
C LEU A 56 -4.72 -22.09 -11.16
N GLN A 57 -4.91 -21.95 -9.84
CA GLN A 57 -4.23 -22.80 -8.85
C GLN A 57 -4.62 -24.27 -8.99
N GLU A 58 -5.89 -24.58 -9.27
CA GLU A 58 -6.36 -25.94 -9.57
C GLU A 58 -5.70 -26.50 -10.83
N GLU A 59 -5.68 -25.76 -11.95
CA GLU A 59 -5.02 -26.18 -13.20
C GLU A 59 -3.52 -26.45 -13.00
N LEU A 60 -2.80 -25.55 -12.33
CA LEU A 60 -1.39 -25.73 -12.01
C LEU A 60 -1.14 -26.97 -11.13
N PHE A 61 -2.05 -27.27 -10.21
CA PHE A 61 -1.97 -28.46 -9.37
C PHE A 61 -2.23 -29.77 -10.15
N GLN A 62 -3.15 -29.77 -11.11
CA GLN A 62 -3.36 -30.92 -11.99
C GLN A 62 -2.19 -31.12 -12.97
N ASN A 63 -1.68 -30.04 -13.58
CA ASN A 63 -0.51 -30.11 -14.46
C ASN A 63 0.72 -30.67 -13.73
N LYS A 64 0.95 -30.26 -12.47
CA LYS A 64 2.01 -30.82 -11.63
C LYS A 64 1.84 -32.32 -11.34
N LYS A 65 0.60 -32.81 -11.19
CA LYS A 65 0.30 -34.26 -11.05
C LYS A 65 0.50 -35.03 -12.35
N ILE A 66 0.29 -34.42 -13.52
CA ILE A 66 0.54 -35.05 -14.82
C ILE A 66 2.06 -35.22 -15.01
N THR A 67 2.86 -34.19 -14.72
CA THR A 67 4.33 -34.26 -14.79
C THR A 67 4.94 -35.33 -13.89
N GLN A 68 4.31 -35.64 -12.75
CA GLN A 68 4.74 -36.72 -11.84
C GLN A 68 4.18 -38.11 -12.21
N LYS A 69 3.53 -38.27 -13.37
CA LYS A 69 2.94 -39.53 -13.84
C LYS A 69 3.52 -40.08 -15.14
N GLU A 70 4.58 -39.48 -15.67
CA GLU A 70 5.44 -40.06 -16.71
C GLU A 70 5.98 -41.43 -16.25
N PRO A 71 5.54 -42.57 -16.82
CA PRO A 71 6.02 -43.89 -16.41
C PRO A 71 7.24 -44.25 -17.26
N HIS A 72 8.43 -44.19 -16.66
CA HIS A 72 9.70 -44.56 -17.31
C HIS A 72 9.68 -46.03 -17.76
N THR A 73 9.24 -46.27 -18.99
CA THR A 73 9.09 -47.60 -19.59
C THR A 73 10.24 -47.84 -20.57
N SER A 74 11.13 -48.76 -20.21
CA SER A 74 12.41 -48.99 -20.89
C SER A 74 12.31 -49.98 -22.06
N TYR A 75 12.67 -49.53 -23.26
CA TYR A 75 13.20 -50.35 -24.36
C TYR A 75 14.16 -49.49 -25.21
N ALA A 76 15.25 -49.97 -25.81
CA ALA A 76 16.17 -51.07 -25.49
C ALA A 76 17.43 -50.92 -26.39
N GLY A 77 18.64 -51.23 -25.92
CA GLY A 77 19.82 -51.27 -26.83
C GLY A 77 21.22 -51.29 -26.18
N HIS A 78 21.95 -52.39 -26.41
CA HIS A 78 23.43 -52.50 -26.45
C HIS A 78 24.26 -52.38 -25.16
N THR A 79 24.41 -53.52 -24.48
CA THR A 79 25.67 -54.00 -23.84
C THR A 79 26.56 -54.67 -24.93
N PRO A 80 27.89 -54.90 -24.77
CA PRO A 80 28.65 -54.98 -23.51
C PRO A 80 29.98 -54.20 -23.41
N LEU A 81 30.51 -54.17 -22.18
CA LEU A 81 31.85 -53.71 -21.81
C LEU A 81 32.94 -54.76 -22.13
N PRO A 82 34.24 -54.38 -22.10
CA PRO A 82 35.03 -54.86 -20.95
C PRO A 82 36.03 -53.85 -20.34
N GLN A 83 36.03 -53.79 -19.01
CA GLN A 83 37.18 -53.75 -18.08
C GLN A 83 38.30 -52.69 -18.34
N GLN A 84 38.49 -51.62 -17.56
CA GLN A 84 38.80 -51.50 -16.10
C GLN A 84 40.03 -52.34 -15.68
N PRO A 85 41.04 -51.74 -15.02
CA PRO A 85 40.94 -51.53 -13.56
C PRO A 85 41.51 -50.18 -13.02
N VAL A 86 40.76 -49.49 -12.14
CA VAL A 86 40.89 -49.41 -10.65
C VAL A 86 42.03 -48.54 -10.11
N HIS A 87 41.68 -47.48 -9.33
CA HIS A 87 42.04 -47.37 -7.91
C HIS A 87 41.34 -46.20 -7.17
N GLY A 88 40.46 -46.54 -6.22
CA GLY A 88 40.32 -45.81 -4.96
C GLY A 88 40.95 -46.66 -3.83
N PRO A 89 40.49 -46.57 -2.55
CA PRO A 89 39.47 -45.67 -2.00
C PRO A 89 39.87 -45.01 -0.65
N LYS A 90 38.97 -44.23 -0.02
CA LYS A 90 38.41 -44.48 1.34
C LYS A 90 37.71 -43.27 1.97
N GLU A 91 36.45 -43.48 2.34
CA GLU A 91 35.88 -43.00 3.61
C GLU A 91 36.13 -44.09 4.68
N PRO A 92 36.01 -43.80 5.99
CA PRO A 92 34.97 -44.52 6.75
C PRO A 92 34.28 -43.70 7.86
N ALA A 93 33.14 -44.24 8.32
CA ALA A 93 32.51 -43.95 9.62
C ALA A 93 33.32 -44.66 10.77
N GLU A 94 32.94 -44.81 12.05
CA GLU A 94 31.67 -44.77 12.81
C GLU A 94 31.90 -43.95 14.12
N ASP A 95 31.11 -43.89 15.21
CA ASP A 95 29.95 -44.67 15.69
C ASP A 95 29.05 -43.80 16.64
N GLN A 96 28.25 -44.43 17.52
CA GLN A 96 27.11 -43.89 18.27
C GLN A 96 27.29 -44.00 19.81
N THR A 97 26.43 -43.33 20.60
CA THR A 97 25.83 -43.76 21.90
C THR A 97 24.98 -42.59 22.50
N ALA A 98 23.69 -42.72 22.86
CA ALA A 98 23.03 -43.43 23.98
C ALA A 98 23.12 -42.67 25.35
N THR A 99 22.33 -42.84 26.43
CA THR A 99 20.93 -43.29 26.70
C THR A 99 20.65 -43.17 28.22
N ILE A 100 19.50 -42.81 28.81
CA ILE A 100 18.34 -41.95 28.45
C ILE A 100 17.46 -41.72 29.74
N LEU A 101 16.59 -40.68 29.81
CA LEU A 101 15.56 -40.43 30.86
C LEU A 101 16.12 -40.14 32.30
N LYS A 102 15.40 -39.72 33.38
CA LYS A 102 13.96 -39.51 33.71
C LYS A 102 13.76 -38.53 34.90
N MET A 103 12.49 -38.36 35.34
CA MET A 103 11.95 -37.74 36.59
C MET A 103 11.60 -36.22 36.49
N THR A 104 10.35 -35.72 36.68
CA THR A 104 9.11 -36.17 37.38
C THR A 104 9.17 -35.99 38.91
N GLN A 105 8.16 -35.48 39.64
CA GLN A 105 6.73 -35.18 39.34
C GLN A 105 6.48 -33.65 39.16
N LYS A 106 5.42 -32.92 39.61
CA LYS A 106 4.25 -33.17 40.48
C LYS A 106 3.05 -32.28 40.12
N GLU A 107 1.83 -32.73 40.47
CA GLU A 107 0.52 -32.06 40.31
C GLU A 107 -0.34 -32.36 41.57
N PRO A 108 -1.41 -31.58 41.85
CA PRO A 108 -2.66 -32.21 42.30
C PRO A 108 -3.93 -31.58 41.67
N GLN A 109 -4.91 -32.43 41.35
CA GLN A 109 -6.23 -32.03 40.82
C GLN A 109 -7.37 -32.23 41.81
N THR A 110 -8.50 -31.56 41.58
CA THR A 110 -9.84 -32.01 42.01
C THR A 110 -10.91 -31.68 40.96
N SER A 111 -11.43 -32.72 40.30
CA SER A 111 -12.81 -32.97 39.82
C SER A 111 -13.70 -31.79 39.33
N SER A 112 -14.47 -31.90 38.24
CA SER A 112 -15.45 -32.99 38.03
C SER A 112 -16.06 -33.05 36.61
N ALA A 113 -16.60 -34.23 36.25
CA ALA A 113 -17.61 -34.54 35.20
C ALA A 113 -17.31 -34.30 33.70
N GLY A 114 -17.58 -35.32 32.85
CA GLY A 114 -18.24 -35.06 31.54
C GLY A 114 -17.65 -35.57 30.21
N HIS A 115 -17.24 -36.84 30.10
CA HIS A 115 -17.22 -37.66 28.84
C HIS A 115 -18.32 -37.28 27.78
N THR A 116 -18.14 -37.29 26.44
CA THR A 116 -16.97 -37.47 25.51
C THR A 116 -17.23 -36.75 24.14
N PRO A 117 -16.60 -37.01 22.96
CA PRO A 117 -15.93 -35.95 22.19
C PRO A 117 -16.59 -35.51 20.87
N ILE A 118 -16.17 -34.33 20.37
CA ILE A 118 -15.87 -34.04 18.95
C ILE A 118 -15.06 -32.72 18.90
N PRO A 119 -14.12 -32.51 17.93
CA PRO A 119 -13.18 -31.39 18.01
C PRO A 119 -13.85 -30.02 17.76
N GLN A 120 -13.96 -29.20 18.79
CA GLN A 120 -14.15 -27.75 18.61
C GLN A 120 -12.80 -27.11 18.26
N GLN A 121 -12.77 -26.30 17.21
CA GLN A 121 -11.53 -25.72 16.69
C GLN A 121 -10.96 -24.65 17.62
N PRO A 122 -9.61 -24.50 17.69
CA PRO A 122 -8.99 -23.39 18.39
C PRO A 122 -9.44 -22.04 17.81
N VAL A 123 -10.06 -21.19 18.62
CA VAL A 123 -10.35 -19.81 18.27
C VAL A 123 -9.06 -18.99 18.40
N HIS A 124 -8.18 -19.08 17.41
CA HIS A 124 -7.21 -18.04 17.01
C HIS A 124 -6.81 -18.31 15.56
N GLY A 125 -6.97 -17.31 14.69
CA GLY A 125 -7.00 -17.52 13.24
C GLY A 125 -5.62 -17.60 12.58
N PRO A 126 -5.38 -18.53 11.64
CA PRO A 126 -4.23 -18.49 10.76
C PRO A 126 -4.41 -17.41 9.68
N GLU A 127 -3.54 -16.41 9.76
CA GLU A 127 -2.70 -15.89 8.67
C GLU A 127 -3.30 -15.81 7.24
N GLU A 128 -3.47 -14.58 6.75
CA GLU A 128 -3.93 -14.26 5.38
C GLU A 128 -2.82 -14.39 4.32
N PRO A 129 -2.97 -15.27 3.30
CA PRO A 129 -2.22 -15.23 2.05
C PRO A 129 -3.03 -14.45 0.99
N ALA A 130 -2.70 -13.20 0.64
CA ALA A 130 -1.51 -12.74 -0.08
C ALA A 130 -1.56 -13.00 -1.60
N GLU A 131 -2.17 -12.06 -2.35
CA GLU A 131 -1.73 -11.76 -3.72
C GLU A 131 -2.01 -10.29 -4.12
N GLU A 132 -1.55 -9.36 -3.28
CA GLU A 132 -0.96 -8.11 -3.79
C GLU A 132 0.54 -8.36 -3.92
N GLN A 133 1.20 -7.85 -4.98
CA GLN A 133 2.56 -8.26 -5.37
C GLN A 133 3.62 -7.78 -4.34
N ARG A 134 3.76 -8.53 -3.23
CA ARG A 134 4.57 -8.20 -2.05
C ARG A 134 6.07 -8.08 -2.38
N HIS A 135 6.48 -6.90 -2.82
CA HIS A 135 7.77 -6.36 -2.41
C HIS A 135 7.71 -6.15 -0.89
N ARG A 136 8.11 -7.18 -0.14
CA ARG A 136 8.33 -7.09 1.32
C ARG A 136 9.39 -6.02 1.61
N ASP A 137 10.25 -5.76 0.63
CA ASP A 137 11.23 -4.68 0.51
C ASP A 137 10.58 -3.31 0.23
N GLY A 138 9.65 -2.90 1.08
CA GLY A 138 9.15 -1.54 1.15
C GLY A 138 9.96 -0.71 2.16
N LYS A 139 10.49 0.44 1.74
CA LYS A 139 11.08 1.41 2.68
C LYS A 139 9.96 2.15 3.40
N ASP A 140 9.84 1.93 4.69
CA ASP A 140 9.04 2.78 5.58
C ASP A 140 9.69 4.18 5.71
N LEU A 141 8.88 5.23 5.66
CA LEU A 141 9.26 6.64 5.77
C LEU A 141 8.71 7.30 7.04
N GLY A 142 8.13 6.51 7.96
CA GLY A 142 7.40 6.99 9.13
C GLY A 142 5.93 7.25 8.82
N HIS A 143 5.13 7.44 9.87
CA HIS A 143 3.69 7.74 9.80
C HIS A 143 2.84 6.75 8.94
N GLY A 144 3.27 5.48 8.83
CA GLY A 144 2.59 4.48 8.00
C GLY A 144 2.78 4.66 6.49
N VAL A 145 3.84 5.37 6.07
CA VAL A 145 4.11 5.68 4.66
C VAL A 145 5.22 4.79 4.12
N MET A 146 4.86 3.62 3.61
CA MET A 146 5.79 2.77 2.85
C MET A 146 5.89 3.20 1.38
N ILE A 147 7.08 3.06 0.78
CA ILE A 147 7.33 3.17 -0.66
C ILE A 147 8.22 2.02 -1.16
N PRO A 148 8.18 1.64 -2.45
CA PRO A 148 9.06 0.59 -2.98
C PRO A 148 10.54 0.97 -2.87
N THR A 149 11.39 0.06 -2.41
CA THR A 149 12.83 0.34 -2.17
C THR A 149 13.57 0.83 -3.43
N GLU A 150 13.27 0.27 -4.60
CA GLU A 150 13.83 0.74 -5.88
C GLU A 150 13.57 2.24 -6.13
N LYS A 151 12.37 2.73 -5.79
CA LYS A 151 12.03 4.15 -5.91
C LYS A 151 12.68 5.00 -4.80
N TRP A 152 12.87 4.45 -3.60
CA TRP A 152 13.64 5.10 -2.54
C TRP A 152 15.12 5.27 -2.91
N ASP A 153 15.76 4.25 -3.49
CA ASP A 153 17.17 4.29 -3.85
C ASP A 153 17.48 5.23 -5.02
N VAL A 154 16.51 5.49 -5.90
CA VAL A 154 16.55 6.63 -6.84
C VAL A 154 16.43 7.95 -6.08
N VAL A 155 15.39 8.12 -5.24
CA VAL A 155 15.09 9.39 -4.56
C VAL A 155 16.21 9.83 -3.61
N ARG A 156 16.80 8.93 -2.81
CA ARG A 156 17.86 9.28 -1.84
C ARG A 156 19.12 9.84 -2.50
N ARG A 157 19.40 9.44 -3.76
CA ARG A 157 20.54 9.91 -4.57
C ARG A 157 20.30 11.30 -5.16
N VAL A 158 19.05 11.76 -5.28
CA VAL A 158 18.73 13.09 -5.86
C VAL A 158 19.33 14.21 -5.01
N GLU A 159 20.23 15.00 -5.59
CA GLU A 159 20.88 16.11 -4.90
C GLU A 159 20.01 17.37 -4.76
N GLY A 160 20.18 18.08 -3.65
CA GLY A 160 19.47 19.33 -3.34
C GLY A 160 18.07 19.12 -2.77
N ASP A 161 17.83 19.74 -1.61
CA ASP A 161 16.64 19.55 -0.78
C ASP A 161 15.32 19.74 -1.55
N SER A 162 15.27 20.74 -2.45
CA SER A 162 14.11 20.98 -3.32
C SER A 162 13.88 19.81 -4.29
N LYS A 163 14.89 19.40 -5.07
CA LYS A 163 14.75 18.28 -6.02
C LYS A 163 14.37 16.98 -5.28
N PHE A 164 14.98 16.73 -4.12
CA PHE A 164 14.66 15.60 -3.24
C PHE A 164 13.19 15.60 -2.81
N CYS A 165 12.69 16.66 -2.16
CA CYS A 165 11.29 16.73 -1.73
C CYS A 165 10.32 16.67 -2.91
N LYS A 166 10.65 17.30 -4.05
CA LYS A 166 9.84 17.25 -5.27
C LYS A 166 9.80 15.86 -5.92
N SER A 167 10.85 15.05 -5.75
CA SER A 167 10.89 13.66 -6.25
C SER A 167 10.20 12.70 -5.29
N LEU A 168 10.48 12.81 -3.98
CA LEU A 168 9.84 12.02 -2.92
C LEU A 168 8.32 12.20 -2.93
N ALA A 169 7.82 13.40 -3.18
CA ALA A 169 6.39 13.67 -3.32
C ALA A 169 5.74 12.91 -4.50
N VAL A 170 6.46 12.73 -5.62
CA VAL A 170 5.94 11.95 -6.76
C VAL A 170 5.85 10.47 -6.39
N VAL A 171 6.73 9.94 -5.54
CA VAL A 171 6.65 8.54 -5.07
C VAL A 171 5.55 8.35 -4.02
N ILE A 172 5.38 9.27 -3.07
CA ILE A 172 4.41 9.15 -1.95
C ILE A 172 2.94 9.36 -2.37
N TRP A 173 2.69 10.15 -3.43
CA TRP A 173 1.33 10.48 -3.89
C TRP A 173 1.06 10.15 -5.37
N GLY A 174 2.07 10.04 -6.22
CA GLY A 174 1.87 9.97 -7.67
C GLY A 174 1.48 11.32 -8.31
N THR A 175 1.78 11.49 -9.60
CA THR A 175 1.48 12.72 -10.35
C THR A 175 -0.02 13.02 -10.44
N THR A 176 -0.86 11.98 -10.57
CA THR A 176 -2.33 12.10 -10.67
C THR A 176 -2.94 12.70 -9.40
N VAL A 177 -2.54 12.24 -8.21
CA VAL A 177 -3.08 12.76 -6.94
C VAL A 177 -2.54 14.17 -6.65
N LEU A 178 -1.26 14.42 -6.90
CA LEU A 178 -0.67 15.77 -6.77
C LEU A 178 -1.35 16.80 -7.69
N LYS A 179 -1.83 16.37 -8.87
CA LYS A 179 -2.60 17.22 -9.81
C LYS A 179 -3.99 17.57 -9.27
N GLN A 180 -4.64 16.67 -8.52
CA GLN A 180 -5.99 16.85 -7.97
C GLN A 180 -6.02 17.55 -6.60
N ARG A 181 -4.94 17.50 -5.81
CA ARG A 181 -4.85 18.07 -4.46
C ARG A 181 -4.15 19.44 -4.41
N SER A 182 -4.13 20.05 -3.23
CA SER A 182 -3.32 21.23 -2.88
C SER A 182 -2.57 21.04 -1.55
N VAL A 183 -1.60 21.89 -1.21
CA VAL A 183 -0.85 21.73 0.06
C VAL A 183 -1.68 22.14 1.29
N THR A 184 -2.67 23.01 1.15
CA THR A 184 -3.40 23.63 2.28
C THR A 184 -4.92 23.50 2.22
N GLY A 185 -5.49 22.95 1.14
CA GLY A 185 -6.94 22.92 0.92
C GLY A 185 -7.53 24.24 0.38
N MET A 186 -6.77 25.34 0.39
CA MET A 186 -7.28 26.68 0.13
C MET A 186 -7.53 26.95 -1.36
N LYS A 187 -8.60 27.70 -1.66
CA LYS A 187 -8.88 28.25 -3.00
C LYS A 187 -7.77 29.21 -3.45
N CYS A 188 -7.43 29.19 -4.73
CA CYS A 188 -6.39 30.07 -5.29
C CYS A 188 -6.94 31.48 -5.56
N ASN A 189 -6.51 32.47 -4.78
CA ASN A 189 -6.94 33.88 -4.93
C ASN A 189 -6.74 34.44 -6.34
N ALA A 190 -5.72 33.99 -7.07
CA ALA A 190 -5.44 34.42 -8.44
C ALA A 190 -6.43 33.88 -9.50
N LYS A 191 -7.28 32.90 -9.16
CA LYS A 191 -8.31 32.34 -10.05
C LYS A 191 -9.67 32.38 -9.38
N LYS A 192 -10.41 33.48 -9.57
CA LYS A 192 -11.74 33.72 -8.97
C LYS A 192 -12.72 32.54 -9.18
N SER A 193 -12.66 31.87 -10.33
CA SER A 193 -13.53 30.73 -10.67
C SER A 193 -12.94 29.34 -10.34
N ALA A 194 -11.74 29.24 -9.74
CA ALA A 194 -11.19 27.94 -9.35
C ALA A 194 -11.88 27.38 -8.09
N GLU A 195 -12.10 26.07 -8.07
CA GLU A 195 -12.56 25.34 -6.88
C GLU A 195 -11.42 25.11 -5.87
N ALA A 196 -11.78 24.81 -4.62
CA ALA A 196 -10.84 24.45 -3.56
C ALA A 196 -10.42 22.98 -3.70
N LYS A 197 -9.17 22.72 -4.09
CA LYS A 197 -8.62 21.36 -4.19
C LYS A 197 -8.30 20.81 -2.80
N PRO A 198 -8.72 19.57 -2.45
CA PRO A 198 -8.51 19.01 -1.11
C PRO A 198 -7.03 18.95 -0.70
N PRO A 199 -6.71 19.06 0.60
CA PRO A 199 -5.34 19.09 1.10
C PRO A 199 -4.60 17.76 0.88
N LEU A 200 -3.27 17.81 0.86
CA LEU A 200 -2.40 16.65 1.07
C LEU A 200 -2.51 16.16 2.52
N SER A 201 -2.52 14.85 2.71
CA SER A 201 -2.54 14.18 4.02
C SER A 201 -1.39 14.68 4.92
N PRO A 202 -1.68 15.29 6.10
CA PRO A 202 -0.65 15.84 7.00
C PRO A 202 0.45 14.83 7.37
N GLU A 203 0.08 13.57 7.53
CA GLU A 203 0.93 12.43 7.91
C GLU A 203 2.01 12.21 6.84
N LYS A 204 1.60 12.21 5.57
CA LYS A 204 2.50 12.12 4.41
C LYS A 204 3.36 13.37 4.23
N ILE A 205 2.93 14.56 4.68
CA ILE A 205 3.79 15.75 4.73
C ILE A 205 4.84 15.60 5.84
N SER A 206 4.48 15.04 6.99
CA SER A 206 5.41 14.79 8.09
C SER A 206 6.47 13.75 7.72
N ALA A 207 6.11 12.66 7.02
CA ALA A 207 7.08 11.70 6.48
C ALA A 207 8.11 12.36 5.53
N VAL A 208 7.69 13.28 4.65
CA VAL A 208 8.62 14.06 3.80
C VAL A 208 9.55 14.95 4.64
N LYS A 209 9.06 15.55 5.72
CA LYS A 209 9.90 16.33 6.65
C LYS A 209 10.88 15.45 7.41
N GLU A 210 10.45 14.30 7.90
CA GLU A 210 11.28 13.36 8.65
C GLU A 210 12.41 12.82 7.76
N CYS A 211 12.09 12.41 6.53
CA CYS A 211 13.09 12.01 5.53
C CYS A 211 14.12 13.11 5.23
N LEU A 212 13.70 14.38 5.12
CA LEU A 212 14.63 15.49 4.93
C LEU A 212 15.45 15.76 6.20
N SER A 213 14.83 15.68 7.39
CA SER A 213 15.49 15.85 8.68
C SER A 213 16.59 14.82 8.89
N GLN A 214 16.29 13.53 8.69
CA GLN A 214 17.27 12.44 8.73
C GLN A 214 18.43 12.71 7.75
N ARG A 215 18.12 12.99 6.48
CA ARG A 215 19.15 13.23 5.46
C ARG A 215 20.06 14.42 5.78
N LEU A 216 19.54 15.44 6.45
CA LEU A 216 20.33 16.61 6.85
C LEU A 216 21.19 16.32 8.10
N LYS A 217 20.72 15.49 9.03
CA LYS A 217 21.52 14.95 10.16
C LYS A 217 22.67 14.07 9.66
N GLU A 218 22.40 13.17 8.71
CA GLU A 218 23.40 12.33 8.01
C GLU A 218 24.47 13.17 7.27
N ARG A 219 24.20 14.46 7.04
CA ARG A 219 25.11 15.43 6.42
C ARG A 219 25.76 16.40 7.41
N GLY A 220 25.58 16.19 8.71
CA GLY A 220 26.20 17.01 9.77
C GLY A 220 25.62 18.43 9.92
N HIS A 221 24.43 18.71 9.40
CA HIS A 221 23.79 20.02 9.61
C HIS A 221 23.25 20.17 11.05
N THR A 222 23.33 21.38 11.59
CA THR A 222 22.84 21.68 12.95
C THR A 222 21.30 21.66 13.01
N SER A 223 20.77 21.55 14.24
CA SER A 223 19.32 21.56 14.50
C SER A 223 18.62 22.81 13.96
N GLU A 224 19.27 23.98 14.01
CA GLU A 224 18.73 25.25 13.53
C GLU A 224 18.62 25.24 12.01
N ASP A 225 19.66 24.76 11.31
CA ASP A 225 19.70 24.69 9.85
C ASP A 225 18.76 23.61 9.29
N ILE A 226 18.63 22.49 9.99
CA ILE A 226 17.58 21.50 9.72
C ILE A 226 16.21 22.17 9.80
N ASN A 227 15.89 22.85 10.91
CA ASN A 227 14.60 23.50 11.10
C ASN A 227 14.32 24.58 10.02
N LYS A 228 15.30 25.43 9.67
CA LYS A 228 15.18 26.40 8.56
C LYS A 228 14.82 25.72 7.23
N ARG A 229 15.48 24.60 6.91
CA ARG A 229 15.22 23.82 5.67
C ARG A 229 13.85 23.12 5.70
N LEU A 230 13.42 22.59 6.84
CA LEU A 230 12.11 21.94 7.01
C LEU A 230 10.92 22.89 6.78
N LEU A 231 11.07 24.19 7.05
CA LEU A 231 10.04 25.19 6.71
C LEU A 231 9.80 25.27 5.19
N SER A 232 10.84 25.07 4.38
CA SER A 232 10.76 25.14 2.92
C SER A 232 10.05 23.94 2.26
N VAL A 233 9.81 22.84 2.99
CA VAL A 233 9.12 21.64 2.45
C VAL A 233 7.75 21.98 1.85
N ARG A 234 6.93 22.79 2.54
CA ARG A 234 5.61 23.21 2.03
C ARG A 234 5.72 24.00 0.73
N LYS A 235 6.76 24.84 0.58
CA LYS A 235 7.06 25.59 -0.65
C LYS A 235 7.43 24.62 -1.79
N TYR A 236 8.35 23.67 -1.56
CA TYR A 236 8.76 22.70 -2.59
C TYR A 236 7.59 21.82 -3.08
N LEU A 237 6.69 21.41 -2.17
CA LEU A 237 5.47 20.68 -2.53
C LEU A 237 4.50 21.55 -3.37
N ALA A 238 4.28 22.81 -2.98
CA ALA A 238 3.41 23.73 -3.71
C ALA A 238 3.96 24.05 -5.11
N GLU A 239 5.27 24.25 -5.23
CA GLU A 239 5.96 24.38 -6.51
C GLU A 239 5.75 23.13 -7.39
N LYS A 240 5.98 21.92 -6.86
CA LYS A 240 5.81 20.67 -7.65
C LYS A 240 4.38 20.50 -8.16
N ILE A 241 3.39 20.83 -7.34
CA ILE A 241 1.98 20.84 -7.77
C ILE A 241 1.76 21.89 -8.87
N SER A 242 2.33 23.10 -8.75
CA SER A 242 2.29 24.12 -9.80
C SER A 242 2.92 23.64 -11.11
N ASP A 243 4.10 23.03 -11.03
CA ASP A 243 4.86 22.48 -12.17
C ASP A 243 4.03 21.40 -12.91
N ILE A 244 3.42 20.46 -12.17
CA ILE A 244 2.53 19.41 -12.73
C ILE A 244 1.26 20.01 -13.38
N ASN A 245 0.72 21.10 -12.84
CA ASN A 245 -0.45 21.77 -13.44
C ASN A 245 -0.06 22.61 -14.68
N ARG A 246 1.17 23.16 -14.74
CA ARG A 246 1.69 23.94 -15.87
C ARG A 246 2.04 23.08 -17.08
N THR A 247 2.68 21.93 -16.89
CA THR A 247 3.08 21.02 -18.00
C THR A 247 1.89 20.51 -18.80
N LYS A 248 0.71 20.35 -18.18
CA LYS A 248 -0.54 20.00 -18.90
C LYS A 248 -0.97 21.10 -19.87
N THR A 249 -0.75 22.38 -19.55
CA THR A 249 -1.09 23.50 -20.44
C THR A 249 -0.20 23.51 -21.67
N ILE A 250 1.11 23.28 -21.51
CA ILE A 250 2.07 23.28 -22.62
C ILE A 250 1.81 22.10 -23.56
N SER A 251 1.66 20.88 -23.03
CA SER A 251 1.34 19.70 -23.85
C SER A 251 -0.01 19.81 -24.56
N GLY A 252 -1.01 20.45 -23.94
CA GLY A 252 -2.32 20.68 -24.54
C GLY A 252 -2.36 21.74 -25.65
N LEU A 253 -1.30 22.55 -25.82
CA LEU A 253 -1.19 23.57 -26.88
C LEU A 253 -0.46 23.07 -28.14
N ILE A 254 0.22 21.93 -28.06
CA ILE A 254 1.04 21.37 -29.16
C ILE A 254 0.22 20.39 -30.04
N SER A 255 -0.93 19.91 -29.56
CA SER A 255 -1.85 19.04 -30.32
C SER A 255 -2.97 19.80 -31.06
N GLN A 256 -2.64 20.92 -31.70
CA GLN A 256 -3.47 21.54 -32.73
C GLN A 256 -2.93 21.10 -34.11
N PRO A 257 -3.60 20.20 -34.85
CA PRO A 257 -3.26 19.99 -36.25
C PRO A 257 -3.60 21.25 -37.06
N GLN A 258 -2.77 21.55 -38.06
CA GLN A 258 -3.13 22.43 -39.18
C GLN A 258 -3.77 21.60 -40.30
#